data_AF-A0A9X1S6D2-F1
#
_entry.id   AF-A0A9X1S6D2-F1
#
_cell.length_a   1.000
_cell.length_b   1.000
_cell.length_c   1.000
_cell.angle_alpha   90.00
_cell.angle_beta   90.00
_cell.angle_gamma   90.00
#
_symmetry.space_group_name_H-M   'P 1'
#
loop_
_entity.id
_entity.type
_entity.pdbx_description
1 polymer ?
#
loop_
_entity_poly.entity_id
_entity_poly.type
_entity_poly.pdbx_seq_one_letter_code
_entity_poly.pdbx_strand_id
1 'polypeptide(L)'
;MKPFETIVREHGPAVLRVCRAVLGPQDAEDAWSETFLAALRAYPALAPGANIQAWLVTIAKHKAIDVHRAAGRRPVPLGELPEPSGRSGHQTGGPGNPGPGGTENFNPLWAALKTLPQRQREALAYHHLAGLSYAEVAVLLGGTEAACRRSAADGMKKLRSLNLEESR
;
A
#
# COMPACT_ATOMS: atom_id res chain seq x y z
N MET A 1 -18.22 -0.02 -19.46
CA MET A 1 -17.21 0.15 -18.38
C MET A 1 -16.03 0.94 -18.92
N LYS A 2 -15.35 1.74 -18.08
CA LYS A 2 -14.12 2.44 -18.51
C LYS A 2 -13.03 1.41 -18.89
N PRO A 3 -12.14 1.70 -19.85
CA PRO A 3 -10.97 0.84 -20.11
C PRO A 3 -10.12 0.66 -18.85
N PHE A 4 -9.61 -0.56 -18.60
CA PHE A 4 -8.89 -0.85 -17.36
C PHE A 4 -7.62 -0.02 -17.20
N GLU A 5 -6.91 0.30 -18.28
CA GLU A 5 -5.75 1.21 -18.24
C GLU A 5 -6.12 2.59 -17.66
N THR A 6 -7.33 3.07 -17.92
CA THR A 6 -7.83 4.32 -17.32
C THR A 6 -8.02 4.17 -15.82
N ILE A 7 -8.50 3.01 -15.36
CA ILE A 7 -8.61 2.69 -13.93
C ILE A 7 -7.21 2.68 -13.26
N VAL A 8 -6.22 2.06 -13.90
CA VAL A 8 -4.83 2.05 -13.42
C VAL A 8 -4.28 3.46 -13.32
N ARG A 9 -4.49 4.29 -14.35
CA ARG A 9 -4.02 5.68 -14.36
C ARG A 9 -4.70 6.55 -13.30
N GLU A 10 -6.02 6.42 -13.12
CA GLU A 10 -6.80 7.20 -12.15
C GLU A 10 -6.49 6.79 -10.70
N HIS A 11 -6.36 5.50 -10.42
CA HIS A 11 -6.31 4.97 -9.04
C HIS A 11 -4.94 4.43 -8.61
N GLY A 12 -4.06 4.09 -9.56
CA GLY A 12 -2.75 3.50 -9.34
C GLY A 12 -1.90 4.24 -8.30
N PRO A 13 -1.72 5.57 -8.40
CA PRO A 13 -0.94 6.33 -7.43
C PRO A 13 -1.50 6.26 -6.00
N ALA A 14 -2.83 6.31 -5.84
CA ALA A 14 -3.47 6.22 -4.53
C ALA A 14 -3.27 4.83 -3.90
N VAL A 15 -3.49 3.77 -4.69
CA VAL A 15 -3.28 2.39 -4.25
C VAL A 15 -1.81 2.15 -3.87
N LEU A 16 -0.85 2.67 -4.64
CA LEU A 16 0.58 2.52 -4.33
C LEU A 16 0.94 3.20 -3.00
N ARG A 17 0.40 4.40 -2.74
CA ARG A 17 0.57 5.07 -1.43
C ARG A 17 -0.03 4.25 -0.29
N VAL A 18 -1.17 3.60 -0.50
CA VAL A 18 -1.75 2.67 0.49
C VAL A 18 -0.82 1.49 0.73
N CYS A 19 -0.33 0.82 -0.32
CA CYS A 19 0.60 -0.30 -0.17
C CYS A 19 1.86 0.12 0.60
N ARG A 20 2.46 1.27 0.27
CA ARG A 20 3.62 1.83 0.98
C ARG A 20 3.32 2.14 2.45
N ALA A 21 2.14 2.67 2.75
CA ALA A 21 1.72 2.94 4.12
C ALA A 21 1.52 1.66 4.94
N VAL A 22 0.95 0.61 4.34
CA VAL A 22 0.57 -0.62 5.08
C VAL A 22 1.75 -1.59 5.22
N LEU A 23 2.49 -1.81 4.14
CA LEU A 23 3.58 -2.81 4.06
C LEU A 23 4.97 -2.18 4.19
N GLY A 24 5.12 -0.94 3.72
CA GLY A 24 6.42 -0.30 3.53
C GLY A 24 6.89 -0.34 2.08
N PRO A 25 8.00 0.36 1.77
CA PRO A 25 8.44 0.54 0.39
C PRO A 25 8.84 -0.76 -0.31
N GLN A 26 9.46 -1.70 0.41
CA GLN A 26 10.01 -2.94 -0.17
C GLN A 26 8.95 -3.84 -0.80
N ASP A 27 7.81 -4.04 -0.11
CA ASP A 27 6.76 -4.95 -0.59
C ASP A 27 5.63 -4.22 -1.35
N ALA A 28 5.69 -2.88 -1.44
CA ALA A 28 4.56 -2.10 -1.93
C ALA A 28 4.31 -2.23 -3.43
N GLU A 29 5.38 -2.30 -4.23
CA GLU A 29 5.28 -2.36 -5.70
C GLU A 29 4.77 -3.73 -6.16
N ASP A 30 5.19 -4.79 -5.50
CA ASP A 30 4.68 -6.14 -5.71
C ASP A 30 3.22 -6.23 -5.30
N ALA A 31 2.85 -5.75 -4.10
CA ALA A 31 1.47 -5.73 -3.66
C ALA A 31 0.56 -4.90 -4.58
N TRP A 32 1.07 -3.77 -5.09
CA TRP A 32 0.37 -2.95 -6.08
C TRP A 32 0.14 -3.72 -7.39
N SER A 33 1.18 -4.37 -7.91
CA SER A 33 1.11 -5.14 -9.16
C SER A 33 0.12 -6.30 -9.04
N GLU A 34 0.19 -7.05 -7.94
CA GLU A 34 -0.75 -8.13 -7.62
C GLU A 34 -2.19 -7.62 -7.48
N THR A 35 -2.36 -6.44 -6.88
CA THR A 35 -3.68 -5.81 -6.73
C THR A 35 -4.29 -5.53 -8.10
N PHE A 36 -3.55 -4.87 -9.00
CA PHE A 36 -4.08 -4.52 -10.32
C PHE A 36 -4.23 -5.74 -11.24
N LEU A 37 -3.40 -6.76 -11.09
CA LEU A 37 -3.54 -8.02 -11.82
C LEU A 37 -4.78 -8.80 -11.36
N ALA A 38 -5.06 -8.85 -10.05
CA ALA A 38 -6.31 -9.41 -9.52
C ALA A 38 -7.53 -8.58 -9.94
N ALA A 39 -7.42 -7.26 -9.87
CA ALA A 39 -8.48 -6.35 -10.29
C ALA A 39 -8.79 -6.50 -11.79
N LEU A 40 -7.79 -6.61 -12.66
CA LEU A 40 -8.00 -6.81 -14.10
C LEU A 40 -8.87 -8.03 -14.39
N ARG A 41 -8.62 -9.15 -13.67
CA ARG A 41 -9.38 -10.39 -13.81
C ARG A 41 -10.82 -10.27 -13.30
N ALA A 42 -11.04 -9.53 -12.22
CA ALA A 42 -12.34 -9.37 -11.59
C ALA A 42 -13.17 -8.21 -12.15
N TYR A 43 -12.54 -7.27 -12.85
CA TYR A 43 -13.16 -6.04 -13.34
C TYR A 43 -14.40 -6.26 -14.23
N PRO A 44 -14.43 -7.26 -15.14
CA PRO A 44 -15.63 -7.51 -15.96
C PRO A 44 -16.89 -7.85 -15.15
N ALA A 45 -16.73 -8.39 -13.93
CA ALA A 45 -17.82 -8.77 -13.04
C ALA A 45 -18.16 -7.70 -11.99
N LEU A 46 -17.47 -6.55 -12.00
CA LEU A 46 -17.71 -5.49 -11.03
C LEU A 46 -19.09 -4.86 -11.27
N ALA A 47 -19.87 -4.69 -10.21
CA ALA A 47 -21.19 -4.09 -10.32
C ALA A 47 -21.13 -2.65 -10.88
N PRO A 48 -22.03 -2.27 -11.80
CA PRO A 48 -22.15 -0.88 -12.24
C PRO A 48 -22.35 0.07 -11.06
N GLY A 49 -21.66 1.21 -11.05
CA GLY A 49 -21.76 2.20 -9.97
C GLY A 49 -21.00 1.85 -8.68
N ALA A 50 -20.28 0.72 -8.62
CA ALA A 50 -19.41 0.41 -7.49
C ALA A 50 -18.33 1.48 -7.31
N ASN A 51 -17.98 1.79 -6.05
CA ASN A 51 -16.82 2.62 -5.77
C ASN A 51 -15.54 1.86 -6.10
N ILE A 52 -14.95 2.16 -7.27
CA ILE A 52 -13.74 1.52 -7.78
C ILE A 52 -12.56 1.70 -6.81
N GLN A 53 -12.42 2.86 -6.19
CA GLN A 53 -11.33 3.11 -5.24
C GLN A 53 -11.48 2.22 -4.01
N ALA A 54 -12.66 2.16 -3.39
CA ALA A 54 -12.91 1.30 -2.24
C ALA A 54 -12.71 -0.18 -2.57
N TRP A 55 -13.13 -0.60 -3.77
CA TRP A 55 -12.93 -1.95 -4.26
C TRP A 55 -11.45 -2.29 -4.46
N LEU A 56 -10.66 -1.42 -5.09
CA LEU A 56 -9.21 -1.61 -5.26
C LEU A 56 -8.48 -1.67 -3.91
N VAL A 57 -8.82 -0.80 -2.97
CA VAL A 57 -8.23 -0.81 -1.62
C VAL A 57 -8.60 -2.11 -0.87
N THR A 58 -9.80 -2.65 -1.10
CA THR A 58 -10.20 -3.95 -0.55
C THR A 58 -9.32 -5.08 -1.08
N ILE A 59 -9.03 -5.10 -2.38
CA ILE A 59 -8.11 -6.07 -2.98
C ILE A 59 -6.69 -5.88 -2.40
N ALA A 60 -6.19 -4.66 -2.33
CA ALA A 60 -4.87 -4.34 -1.78
C ALA A 60 -4.72 -4.78 -0.32
N LYS A 61 -5.77 -4.60 0.50
CA LYS A 61 -5.81 -5.08 1.88
C LYS A 61 -5.63 -6.60 1.96
N HIS A 62 -6.33 -7.37 1.14
CA HIS A 62 -6.19 -8.82 1.13
C HIS A 62 -4.76 -9.23 0.77
N LYS A 63 -4.17 -8.57 -0.23
CA LYS A 63 -2.76 -8.80 -0.61
C LYS A 63 -1.78 -8.47 0.49
N ALA A 64 -1.99 -7.37 1.21
CA ALA A 64 -1.15 -7.01 2.35
C ALA A 64 -1.20 -8.06 3.48
N ILE A 65 -2.38 -8.62 3.76
CA ILE A 65 -2.54 -9.70 4.74
C ILE A 65 -1.78 -10.96 4.32
N ASP A 66 -1.84 -11.31 3.03
CA ASP A 66 -1.14 -12.49 2.51
C ASP A 66 0.39 -12.36 2.62
N VAL A 67 0.94 -11.18 2.31
CA VAL A 67 2.37 -10.87 2.48
C VAL A 67 2.79 -10.99 3.94
N HIS A 68 2.05 -10.38 4.87
CA HIS A 68 2.34 -10.49 6.30
C HIS A 68 2.29 -11.93 6.81
N ARG A 69 1.31 -12.72 6.35
CA ARG A 69 1.22 -14.16 6.69
C ARG A 69 2.36 -14.98 6.11
N ALA A 70 2.86 -14.65 4.92
CA ALA A 70 4.00 -15.32 4.32
C ALA A 70 5.30 -14.98 5.07
N ALA A 71 5.50 -13.72 5.44
CA ALA A 71 6.66 -13.27 6.22
C ALA A 71 6.74 -13.94 7.60
N GLY A 72 5.61 -14.07 8.31
CA GLY A 72 5.56 -14.77 9.62
C GLY A 72 5.80 -16.29 9.53
N ARG A 73 5.73 -16.89 8.34
CA ARG A 73 6.02 -18.31 8.08
C ARG A 73 7.42 -18.53 7.47
N ARG A 74 8.15 -17.46 7.15
CA ARG A 74 9.50 -17.57 6.60
C ARG A 74 10.45 -17.94 7.75
N PRO A 75 11.25 -19.01 7.63
CA PRO A 75 12.29 -19.28 8.61
C PRO A 75 13.20 -18.05 8.71
N VAL A 76 13.47 -17.60 9.93
CA VAL A 76 14.47 -16.56 10.19
C VAL A 76 15.78 -17.05 9.57
N PRO A 77 16.39 -16.32 8.61
CA PRO A 77 17.67 -16.73 8.07
C PRO A 77 18.69 -16.77 9.21
N LEU A 78 19.15 -17.97 9.54
CA LEU A 78 20.40 -18.13 10.29
C LEU A 78 21.53 -17.60 9.39
N GLY A 79 22.48 -16.91 10.00
CA GLY A 79 23.47 -16.04 9.37
C GLY A 79 24.12 -16.51 8.07
N GLU A 80 24.34 -15.51 7.21
CA GLU A 80 25.24 -15.38 6.05
C GLU A 80 25.99 -16.63 5.54
N LEU A 81 25.77 -16.92 4.25
CA LEU A 81 26.73 -17.65 3.41
C LEU A 81 27.16 -16.71 2.27
N PRO A 82 28.47 -16.62 1.92
CA PRO A 82 28.96 -15.67 0.94
C PRO A 82 28.48 -15.98 -0.48
N GLU A 83 28.10 -14.93 -1.21
CA GLU A 83 27.73 -14.90 -2.63
C GLU A 83 28.78 -15.54 -3.55
N PRO A 84 28.38 -16.37 -4.53
CA PRO A 84 29.16 -16.57 -5.74
C PRO A 84 28.72 -15.60 -6.83
N SER A 85 29.66 -14.75 -7.23
CA SER A 85 29.61 -13.83 -8.37
C SER A 85 29.16 -14.49 -9.69
N GLY A 86 28.28 -13.79 -10.42
CA GLY A 86 28.32 -13.77 -11.89
C GLY A 86 26.98 -13.92 -12.60
N ARG A 87 26.51 -12.86 -13.28
CA ARG A 87 26.62 -12.70 -14.75
C ARG A 87 25.81 -11.50 -15.25
N SER A 88 26.49 -10.73 -16.10
CA SER A 88 25.97 -9.64 -16.92
C SER A 88 24.81 -10.09 -17.83
N GLY A 89 23.77 -9.25 -17.96
CA GLY A 89 22.62 -9.52 -18.82
C GLY A 89 21.82 -8.25 -19.17
N HIS A 90 22.16 -7.67 -20.32
CA HIS A 90 21.36 -6.79 -21.20
C HIS A 90 20.58 -5.60 -20.63
N GLN A 91 21.18 -4.42 -20.79
CA GLN A 91 20.47 -3.15 -20.88
C GLN A 91 19.95 -2.95 -22.32
N THR A 92 18.64 -3.06 -22.52
CA THR A 92 17.96 -2.53 -23.71
C THR A 92 17.21 -1.26 -23.30
N GLY A 93 17.90 -0.12 -23.35
CA GLY A 93 17.30 1.19 -23.14
C GLY A 93 16.50 1.62 -24.36
N GLY A 94 15.17 1.59 -24.27
CA GLY A 94 14.26 2.30 -25.18
C GLY A 94 13.85 3.65 -24.58
N PRO A 95 13.69 4.72 -25.38
CA PRO A 95 13.29 6.02 -24.88
C PRO A 95 11.77 6.06 -24.73
N GLY A 96 11.26 6.05 -23.50
CA GLY A 96 9.83 6.26 -23.28
C GLY A 96 9.32 5.79 -21.93
N ASN A 97 8.80 6.74 -21.17
CA ASN A 97 8.06 6.61 -19.92
C ASN A 97 8.94 6.48 -18.65
N PRO A 98 8.94 7.47 -17.74
CA PRO A 98 9.32 7.20 -16.37
C PRO A 98 8.24 6.27 -15.80
N GLY A 99 8.53 4.97 -15.75
CA GLY A 99 7.77 4.06 -14.90
C GLY A 99 7.80 4.56 -13.44
N PRO A 100 6.92 4.08 -12.56
CA PRO A 100 6.82 4.56 -11.18
C PRO A 100 8.05 4.29 -10.31
N GLY A 101 9.11 3.68 -10.85
CA GLY A 101 10.42 3.45 -10.22
C GLY A 101 11.31 4.71 -10.13
N GLY A 102 10.72 5.89 -10.04
CA GLY A 102 11.46 7.13 -9.77
C GLY A 102 11.90 7.17 -8.31
N THR A 103 13.20 6.93 -8.10
CA THR A 103 14.01 7.16 -6.90
C THR A 103 13.41 6.71 -5.57
N GLU A 104 14.11 5.80 -4.90
CA GLU A 104 13.94 5.50 -3.47
C GLU A 104 14.27 6.75 -2.62
N ASN A 105 13.41 7.76 -2.69
CA ASN A 105 13.36 8.79 -1.68
C ASN A 105 12.92 8.09 -0.41
N PHE A 106 13.86 7.87 0.50
CA PHE A 106 13.56 7.52 1.87
C PHE A 106 12.59 8.60 2.40
N ASN A 107 11.30 8.30 2.33
CA ASN A 107 10.27 9.20 2.79
C ASN A 107 10.06 8.88 4.27
N PRO A 108 10.47 9.76 5.20
CA PRO A 108 10.37 9.52 6.63
C PRO A 108 8.93 9.24 7.06
N LEU A 109 7.93 9.69 6.28
CA LEU A 109 6.52 9.35 6.49
C LEU A 109 6.27 7.83 6.54
N TRP A 110 6.88 7.04 5.65
CA TRP A 110 6.65 5.59 5.62
C TRP A 110 7.24 4.91 6.86
N ALA A 111 8.41 5.38 7.30
CA ALA A 111 9.02 4.90 8.54
C ALA A 111 8.17 5.27 9.76
N ALA A 112 7.70 6.52 9.85
CA ALA A 112 6.83 6.98 10.92
C ALA A 112 5.50 6.21 10.97
N LEU A 113 4.86 5.98 9.82
CA LEU A 113 3.65 5.16 9.71
C LEU A 113 3.88 3.73 10.21
N LYS A 114 5.02 3.10 9.90
CA LYS A 114 5.35 1.76 10.40
C LYS A 114 5.36 1.65 11.93
N THR A 115 5.62 2.74 12.66
CA THR A 115 5.59 2.76 14.14
C THR A 115 4.19 2.75 14.75
N LEU A 116 3.15 2.97 13.93
CA LEU A 116 1.76 2.98 14.39
C LEU A 116 1.22 1.54 14.53
N PRO A 117 0.33 1.30 15.51
CA PRO A 117 -0.53 0.12 15.51
C PRO A 117 -1.24 -0.05 14.16
N GLN A 118 -1.33 -1.29 13.68
CA GLN A 118 -1.84 -1.62 12.34
C GLN A 118 -3.17 -0.92 12.03
N ARG A 119 -4.14 -0.96 12.96
CA ARG A 119 -5.46 -0.35 12.76
C ARG A 119 -5.42 1.17 12.60
N GLN A 120 -4.52 1.86 13.29
CA GLN A 120 -4.35 3.32 13.15
C GLN A 120 -3.72 3.65 11.78
N ARG A 121 -2.70 2.87 11.39
CA ARG A 121 -2.01 2.98 10.10
C ARG A 121 -2.96 2.76 8.92
N GLU A 122 -3.75 1.70 8.96
CA GLU A 122 -4.72 1.38 7.91
C GLU A 122 -5.85 2.40 7.85
N ALA A 123 -6.37 2.86 9.00
CA ALA A 123 -7.40 3.90 9.02
C ALA A 123 -6.90 5.20 8.37
N LEU A 124 -5.67 5.62 8.69
CA LEU A 124 -5.03 6.77 8.04
C LEU A 124 -4.80 6.55 6.54
N ALA A 125 -4.28 5.39 6.15
CA ALA A 125 -3.98 5.08 4.75
C ALA A 125 -5.25 5.10 3.89
N TYR A 126 -6.30 4.41 4.32
CA TYR A 126 -7.53 4.28 3.55
C TYR A 126 -8.30 5.61 3.49
N HIS A 127 -8.35 6.35 4.59
CA HIS A 127 -9.04 7.64 4.61
C HIS A 127 -8.24 8.73 3.89
N HIS A 128 -6.99 8.98 4.28
CA HIS A 128 -6.24 10.13 3.79
C HIS A 128 -5.48 9.89 2.47
N LEU A 129 -5.03 8.66 2.19
CA LEU A 129 -4.26 8.38 0.97
C LEU A 129 -5.14 7.87 -0.18
N ALA A 130 -6.17 7.09 0.16
CA ALA A 130 -7.18 6.61 -0.78
C ALA A 130 -8.51 7.37 -0.72
N GLY A 131 -8.66 8.41 0.10
CA GLY A 131 -9.84 9.28 0.06
C GLY A 131 -11.16 8.58 0.41
N LEU A 132 -11.13 7.42 1.08
CA LEU A 132 -12.35 6.72 1.46
C LEU A 132 -13.03 7.44 2.64
N SER A 133 -14.35 7.42 2.67
CA SER A 133 -15.11 7.87 3.84
C SER A 133 -14.86 6.96 5.04
N TYR A 134 -15.03 7.45 6.26
CA TYR A 134 -14.88 6.59 7.44
C TYR A 134 -15.89 5.43 7.47
N ALA A 135 -17.05 5.58 6.82
CA ALA A 135 -18.03 4.51 6.66
C ALA A 135 -17.46 3.37 5.79
N GLU A 136 -16.84 3.70 4.65
CA GLU A 136 -16.16 2.71 3.81
C GLU A 136 -14.96 2.09 4.53
N VAL A 137 -14.17 2.91 5.25
CA VAL A 137 -13.06 2.39 6.08
C VAL A 137 -13.56 1.41 7.14
N ALA A 138 -14.72 1.65 7.75
CA ALA A 138 -15.32 0.74 8.71
C ALA A 138 -15.77 -0.58 8.07
N VAL A 139 -16.30 -0.55 6.85
CA VAL A 139 -16.58 -1.78 6.07
C VAL A 139 -15.30 -2.57 5.81
N LEU A 140 -14.20 -1.87 5.45
CA LEU A 140 -12.92 -2.52 5.17
C LEU A 140 -12.25 -3.08 6.43
N LEU A 141 -12.21 -2.34 7.53
CA LEU A 141 -11.50 -2.73 8.77
C LEU A 141 -12.37 -3.52 9.75
N GLY A 142 -13.67 -3.57 9.53
CA GLY A 142 -14.65 -3.99 10.52
C GLY A 142 -14.84 -2.94 11.62
N GLY A 143 -15.99 -2.99 12.29
CA GLY A 143 -16.34 -2.08 13.38
C GLY A 143 -17.19 -0.88 12.94
N THR A 144 -17.13 0.22 13.68
CA THR A 144 -17.97 1.40 13.47
C THR A 144 -17.18 2.56 12.84
N GLU A 145 -17.88 3.44 12.13
CA GLU A 145 -17.31 4.68 11.58
C GLU A 145 -16.58 5.50 12.67
N ALA A 146 -17.19 5.63 13.84
CA ALA A 146 -16.63 6.36 14.97
C ALA A 146 -15.30 5.74 15.45
N ALA A 147 -15.21 4.41 15.49
CA ALA A 147 -13.98 3.72 15.88
C ALA A 147 -12.86 3.93 14.84
N CYS A 148 -13.19 3.92 13.55
CA CYS A 148 -12.22 4.22 12.48
C CYS A 148 -11.73 5.67 12.55
N ARG A 149 -12.63 6.63 12.75
CA ARG A 149 -12.29 8.05 12.93
C ARG A 149 -11.38 8.25 14.14
N ARG A 150 -11.69 7.60 15.27
CA ARG A 150 -10.85 7.65 16.46
C ARG A 150 -9.46 7.06 16.20
N SER A 151 -9.39 5.90 15.54
CA SER A 151 -8.12 5.25 15.19
C SER A 151 -7.24 6.16 14.31
N ALA A 152 -7.83 6.83 13.33
CA ALA A 152 -7.12 7.80 12.49
C ALA A 152 -6.64 9.01 13.30
N ALA A 153 -7.48 9.57 14.17
CA ALA A 153 -7.12 10.69 15.04
C ALA A 153 -5.95 10.35 15.99
N ASP A 154 -6.00 9.17 16.62
CA ASP A 154 -4.93 8.69 17.51
C ASP A 154 -3.61 8.49 16.74
N GLY A 155 -3.68 7.92 15.53
CA GLY A 155 -2.53 7.78 14.64
C GLY A 155 -1.92 9.14 14.26
N MET A 156 -2.76 10.10 13.85
CA MET A 156 -2.32 11.46 13.51
C MET A 156 -1.67 12.16 14.71
N LYS A 157 -2.21 12.00 15.92
CA LYS A 157 -1.62 12.53 17.15
C LYS A 157 -0.21 11.99 17.38
N LYS A 158 -0.01 10.67 17.20
CA LYS A 158 1.30 10.03 17.34
C LYS A 158 2.29 10.46 16.25
N LEU A 159 1.85 10.62 15.00
CA LEU A 159 2.73 11.14 13.93
C LEU A 159 3.18 12.59 14.22
N ARG A 160 2.29 13.43 14.76
CA ARG A 160 2.63 14.80 15.13
C ARG A 160 3.66 14.86 16.26
N SER A 161 3.59 13.96 17.26
CA SER A 161 4.59 13.95 18.34
C SER A 161 5.97 13.54 17.83
N LEU A 162 6.05 12.56 16.93
CA LEU A 162 7.33 12.14 16.33
C LEU A 162 8.00 13.28 15.53
N ASN A 163 7.22 14.02 14.74
CA ASN A 163 7.74 15.15 13.95
C ASN A 163 8.24 16.32 14.83
N LEU A 164 7.69 16.48 16.04
CA LEU A 164 8.12 17.50 17.00
C LEU A 164 9.41 17.10 17.73
N GLU A 165 9.67 15.80 17.92
CA GLU A 165 10.90 15.29 18.52
C GLU A 165 12.08 15.34 17.55
N GLU A 166 11.85 15.12 16.25
CA GLU A 166 12.88 15.18 15.21
C GLU A 166 13.33 16.62 14.88
N SER A 167 12.55 17.63 15.31
CA SER A 167 12.83 19.06 15.10
C SER A 167 13.53 19.74 16.30
N ARG A 168 13.93 18.98 17.33
CA ARG A 168 14.64 19.46 18.54
C ARG A 168 16.07 18.97 18.55
#